data_AF-A1D374-F1
#
_entry.id   AF-A1D374-F1
#
_cell.length_a   1.000
_cell.length_b   1.000
_cell.length_c   1.000
_cell.angle_alpha   90.00
_cell.angle_beta   90.00
_cell.angle_gamma   90.00
#
_symmetry.space_group_name_H-M   'P 1'
#
loop_
_entity.id
_entity.type
_entity.pdbx_description
1 polymer ?
#
loop_
_entity_poly.entity_id
_entity_poly.type
_entity_poly.pdbx_seq_one_letter_code
_entity_poly.pdbx_strand_id
1 'polypeptide(L)'
;MPRNIIQGGGGILRYLHRSNGLIHPSRVAIANGLIRRICLSTNRQLVSPTAKTIRPSVILSRPLINSFATTSTPDDETETTKSKGSKTGKKTTKKRSSKATAKAKPKPRKKLTDKQKEAKKAEKMKELVKQLKKTALEPPKKLIENPWNLAIATVAKEIQARGVKGPDFVMQCSQLAQSISAEERERIAAEAEANKAANAAAYEAWIQQHTPLQIRKANAARRRLNKIKNTSLRLLHDDRQVKRPRTAYLLYMLDRTAEGDFKYMRAKDIAVRVTEEWKGLTTTEKEKYLRQAEEDRERYRREYLEVYGEEPSTSRSTTASSSP
;
A
#
# COMPACT_ATOMS: atom_id res chain seq x y z
N MET A 1 42.26 -57.72 23.19
CA MET A 1 43.33 -57.12 24.03
C MET A 1 42.86 -55.75 24.50
N PRO A 2 42.67 -55.55 25.81
CA PRO A 2 41.92 -54.42 26.36
C PRO A 2 42.75 -53.12 26.36
N ARG A 3 42.11 -51.99 26.01
CA ARG A 3 42.71 -50.65 26.16
C ARG A 3 42.38 -50.11 27.54
N ASN A 4 43.43 -49.88 28.32
CA ASN A 4 43.41 -49.29 29.65
C ASN A 4 42.77 -47.88 29.63
N ILE A 5 41.77 -47.66 30.47
CA ILE A 5 41.18 -46.35 30.74
C ILE A 5 41.87 -45.81 31.99
N ILE A 6 42.61 -44.71 31.85
CA ILE A 6 43.15 -43.96 32.99
C ILE A 6 42.16 -42.82 33.28
N GLN A 7 41.43 -42.93 34.39
CA GLN A 7 40.67 -41.83 34.99
C GLN A 7 41.64 -40.93 35.77
N GLY A 8 41.92 -39.74 35.24
CA GLY A 8 42.66 -38.70 35.94
C GLY A 8 41.71 -37.63 36.45
N GLY A 9 41.36 -37.69 37.72
CA GLY A 9 40.59 -36.65 38.41
C GLY A 9 41.44 -35.47 38.88
N GLY A 10 40.76 -34.34 39.12
CA GLY A 10 41.10 -33.34 40.14
C GLY A 10 42.28 -32.41 39.87
N GLY A 11 42.06 -31.11 40.12
CA GLY A 11 43.14 -30.20 40.53
C GLY A 11 43.48 -29.05 39.58
N ILE A 12 42.81 -27.92 39.83
CA ILE A 12 43.30 -26.53 39.87
C ILE A 12 44.77 -26.28 39.41
N LEU A 13 44.89 -25.31 38.49
CA LEU A 13 46.05 -24.46 38.10
C LEU A 13 46.77 -24.72 36.76
N ARG A 14 46.86 -23.59 36.02
CA ARG A 14 47.88 -23.14 35.05
C ARG A 14 47.63 -23.36 33.55
N TYR A 15 47.38 -22.21 32.90
CA TYR A 15 47.93 -21.75 31.63
C TYR A 15 48.74 -22.75 30.81
N LEU A 16 48.15 -23.21 29.70
CA LEU A 16 48.89 -23.66 28.54
C LEU A 16 48.20 -23.11 27.28
N HIS A 17 48.91 -22.19 26.62
CA HIS A 17 48.64 -21.79 25.25
C HIS A 17 49.02 -22.98 24.35
N ARG A 18 48.04 -23.63 23.73
CA ARG A 18 48.28 -24.60 22.65
C ARG A 18 47.41 -24.24 21.46
N SER A 19 48.13 -23.81 20.43
CA SER A 19 47.74 -23.56 19.04
C SER A 19 47.07 -24.76 18.37
N ASN A 20 46.14 -24.44 17.46
CA ASN A 20 45.67 -25.25 16.32
C ASN A 20 45.10 -26.64 16.64
N GLY A 21 43.78 -26.69 16.81
CA GLY A 21 42.99 -27.91 16.69
C GLY A 21 41.52 -27.56 16.48
N LEU A 22 40.95 -27.95 15.35
CA LEU A 22 39.53 -27.83 15.03
C LEU A 22 38.72 -28.70 16.01
N ILE A 23 38.14 -28.09 17.04
CA ILE A 23 37.24 -28.77 17.98
C ILE A 23 35.83 -28.70 17.39
N HIS A 24 35.36 -29.83 16.85
CA HIS A 24 33.94 -30.02 16.56
C HIS A 24 33.16 -30.11 17.90
N PRO A 25 32.16 -29.26 18.16
CA PRO A 25 31.28 -29.45 19.29
C PRO A 25 30.24 -30.54 18.98
N SER A 26 30.56 -31.80 19.28
CA SER A 26 29.54 -32.85 19.39
C SER A 26 28.78 -32.67 20.71
N ARG A 27 27.67 -31.92 20.69
CA ARG A 27 26.71 -31.95 21.80
C ARG A 27 26.03 -33.32 21.81
N VAL A 28 26.54 -34.23 22.63
CA VAL A 28 25.78 -35.38 23.11
C VAL A 28 24.77 -34.85 24.12
N ALA A 29 23.49 -34.93 23.77
CA ALA A 29 22.39 -34.62 24.68
C ALA A 29 22.31 -35.73 25.75
N ILE A 30 22.62 -35.38 26.98
CA ILE A 30 22.36 -36.24 28.15
C ILE A 30 20.86 -36.20 28.40
N ALA A 31 20.22 -37.35 28.19
CA ALA A 31 18.84 -37.60 28.58
C ALA A 31 18.77 -37.73 30.10
N ASN A 32 18.27 -36.70 30.78
CA ASN A 32 17.77 -36.84 32.14
C ASN A 32 16.25 -36.97 32.09
N GLY A 33 15.78 -38.18 32.35
CA GLY A 33 14.38 -38.50 32.50
C GLY A 33 13.77 -37.74 33.67
N LEU A 34 12.70 -37.01 33.40
CA LEU A 34 11.71 -36.62 34.40
C LEU A 34 10.39 -37.25 34.00
N ILE A 35 10.06 -38.29 34.76
CA ILE A 35 8.77 -38.95 34.86
C ILE A 35 7.69 -37.88 35.02
N ARG A 36 6.81 -37.75 34.01
CA ARG A 36 5.49 -37.13 34.19
C ARG A 36 4.43 -38.00 33.55
N ARG A 37 3.64 -38.56 34.47
CA ARG A 37 2.39 -39.31 34.36
C ARG A 37 1.71 -39.27 32.99
N ILE A 38 1.51 -40.47 32.46
CA ILE A 38 0.55 -40.81 31.43
C ILE A 38 -0.86 -40.64 32.03
N CYS A 39 -1.68 -39.78 31.45
CA CYS A 39 -3.14 -39.85 31.60
C CYS A 39 -3.73 -40.18 30.23
N LEU A 40 -4.34 -41.36 30.15
CA LEU A 40 -5.08 -41.86 29.00
C LEU A 40 -6.28 -40.97 28.71
N SER A 41 -6.39 -40.57 27.44
CA SER A 41 -7.55 -39.95 26.83
C SER A 41 -8.73 -40.92 26.79
N THR A 42 -9.87 -40.53 27.34
CA THR A 42 -11.18 -41.06 26.94
C THR A 42 -12.11 -39.91 26.58
N ASN A 43 -12.48 -39.89 25.30
CA ASN A 43 -13.70 -39.35 24.70
C ASN A 43 -14.24 -38.00 25.23
N ARG A 44 -13.95 -36.93 24.46
CA ARG A 44 -14.97 -35.93 24.12
C ARG A 44 -14.86 -35.55 22.65
N GLN A 45 -15.86 -36.00 21.88
CA GLN A 45 -16.24 -35.39 20.61
C GLN A 45 -16.38 -33.88 20.81
N LEU A 46 -15.52 -33.11 20.15
CA LEU A 46 -15.77 -31.69 19.92
C LEU A 46 -16.34 -31.56 18.51
N VAL A 47 -17.66 -31.41 18.48
CA VAL A 47 -18.41 -30.88 17.34
C VAL A 47 -17.75 -29.57 16.93
N SER A 48 -17.31 -29.48 15.68
CA SER A 48 -16.86 -28.24 15.05
C SER A 48 -18.02 -27.24 15.01
N PRO A 49 -17.93 -26.05 15.62
CA PRO A 49 -18.85 -24.98 15.31
C PRO A 49 -18.37 -24.31 14.02
N THR A 50 -19.11 -24.52 12.94
CA THR A 50 -19.03 -23.69 11.73
C THR A 50 -19.57 -22.29 12.04
N ALA A 51 -18.80 -21.50 12.78
CA ALA A 51 -19.09 -20.09 13.00
C ALA A 51 -18.77 -19.31 11.71
N LYS A 52 -19.78 -19.13 10.85
CA LYS A 52 -19.76 -18.12 9.79
C LYS A 52 -19.50 -16.76 10.44
N THR A 53 -18.31 -16.21 10.25
CA THR A 53 -17.97 -14.85 10.68
C THR A 53 -18.74 -13.88 9.77
N ILE A 54 -19.93 -13.46 10.21
CA ILE A 54 -20.62 -12.31 9.61
C ILE A 54 -19.81 -11.08 10.00
N ARG A 55 -19.19 -10.43 9.00
CA ARG A 55 -18.55 -9.13 9.19
C ARG A 55 -19.64 -8.12 9.58
N PRO A 56 -19.53 -7.38 10.69
CA PRO A 56 -20.42 -6.26 10.92
C PRO A 56 -20.10 -5.18 9.87
N SER A 57 -21.08 -4.87 9.04
CA SER A 57 -21.05 -3.68 8.19
C SER A 57 -20.96 -2.45 9.08
N VAL A 58 -19.80 -1.81 9.11
CA VAL A 58 -19.66 -0.48 9.70
C VAL A 58 -20.57 0.45 8.91
N ILE A 59 -21.65 0.86 9.58
CA ILE A 59 -22.56 1.92 9.15
C ILE A 59 -21.72 3.20 9.13
N LEU A 60 -21.37 3.68 7.94
CA LEU A 60 -20.82 5.02 7.75
C LEU A 60 -21.91 6.02 8.12
N SER A 61 -21.80 6.63 9.30
CA SER A 61 -22.56 7.83 9.64
C SER A 61 -22.20 8.93 8.64
N ARG A 62 -23.15 9.26 7.77
CA ARG A 62 -23.13 10.47 6.95
C ARG A 62 -23.09 11.68 7.91
N PRO A 63 -22.16 12.63 7.76
CA PRO A 63 -22.30 13.91 8.43
C PRO A 63 -23.49 14.65 7.80
N LEU A 64 -24.51 14.89 8.63
CA LEU A 64 -25.62 15.80 8.32
C LEU A 64 -25.03 17.20 8.10
N ILE A 65 -25.38 17.78 6.95
CA ILE A 65 -25.04 19.14 6.57
C ILE A 65 -25.84 20.08 7.47
N ASN A 66 -25.14 20.99 8.13
CA ASN A 66 -25.70 22.09 8.91
C ASN A 66 -26.77 22.83 8.11
N SER A 67 -28.02 22.74 8.57
CA SER A 67 -29.09 23.66 8.18
C SER A 67 -29.14 24.77 9.22
N PHE A 68 -29.05 26.00 8.75
CA PHE A 68 -29.15 27.21 9.56
C PHE A 68 -30.59 27.36 10.06
N ALA A 69 -30.78 27.38 11.38
CA ALA A 69 -32.01 27.78 12.03
C ALA A 69 -31.85 29.22 12.53
N THR A 70 -32.69 30.12 12.00
CA THR A 70 -32.88 31.48 12.48
C THR A 70 -33.49 31.47 13.88
N THR A 71 -32.90 32.24 14.77
CA THR A 71 -33.38 32.54 16.12
C THR A 71 -34.64 33.39 16.07
N SER A 72 -35.73 32.89 16.66
CA SER A 72 -36.79 33.72 17.24
C SER A 72 -37.24 33.04 18.53
N THR A 73 -36.88 33.64 19.65
CA THR A 73 -37.41 33.35 21.00
C THR A 73 -38.57 34.34 21.29
N PRO A 74 -39.35 34.16 22.36
CA PRO A 74 -40.56 33.34 22.41
C PRO A 74 -41.76 34.23 22.83
N ASP A 75 -42.97 33.66 22.96
CA ASP A 75 -43.92 33.99 24.04
C ASP A 75 -45.10 32.99 24.01
N ASP A 76 -45.69 32.83 25.20
CA ASP A 76 -46.43 31.69 25.75
C ASP A 76 -47.83 31.34 25.18
N GLU A 77 -48.15 30.06 25.39
CA GLU A 77 -49.42 29.36 25.73
C GLU A 77 -50.75 30.14 25.65
N THR A 78 -51.88 29.63 25.14
CA THR A 78 -52.69 28.51 25.67
C THR A 78 -53.90 28.23 24.75
N GLU A 79 -54.58 27.10 25.03
CA GLU A 79 -55.56 26.32 24.26
C GLU A 79 -56.95 26.94 23.92
N THR A 80 -57.59 26.48 22.82
CA THR A 80 -58.89 25.73 22.76
C THR A 80 -59.78 25.97 21.51
N THR A 81 -60.30 24.85 20.98
CA THR A 81 -61.62 24.53 20.35
C THR A 81 -62.20 25.21 19.07
N LYS A 82 -62.27 24.38 18.01
CA LYS A 82 -63.34 24.12 17.01
C LYS A 82 -64.41 25.19 16.60
N SER A 83 -64.46 25.40 15.26
CA SER A 83 -65.60 25.15 14.32
C SER A 83 -66.28 26.32 13.56
N LYS A 84 -66.45 26.06 12.24
CA LYS A 84 -67.50 26.47 11.25
C LYS A 84 -67.91 27.96 11.06
N GLY A 85 -67.77 28.43 9.80
CA GLY A 85 -68.93 28.86 9.01
C GLY A 85 -68.98 30.28 8.38
N SER A 86 -68.84 30.35 7.05
CA SER A 86 -69.76 30.99 6.07
C SER A 86 -69.81 32.52 5.78
N LYS A 87 -69.62 32.83 4.47
CA LYS A 87 -70.18 33.91 3.58
C LYS A 87 -69.64 35.35 3.78
N THR A 88 -69.43 36.21 2.77
CA THR A 88 -70.30 36.57 1.61
C THR A 88 -69.59 37.48 0.57
N GLY A 89 -69.96 37.39 -0.72
CA GLY A 89 -70.03 38.50 -1.71
C GLY A 89 -68.76 38.82 -2.54
N LYS A 90 -68.59 38.58 -3.85
CA LYS A 90 -69.34 38.85 -5.12
C LYS A 90 -69.05 40.23 -5.76
N LYS A 91 -68.34 40.21 -6.92
CA LYS A 91 -68.51 40.96 -8.20
C LYS A 91 -67.13 41.20 -8.86
N THR A 92 -66.79 40.58 -10.01
CA THR A 92 -67.00 41.04 -11.41
C THR A 92 -66.61 42.52 -11.61
N THR A 93 -65.61 42.89 -12.42
CA THR A 93 -65.73 42.99 -13.90
C THR A 93 -64.37 43.17 -14.62
N LYS A 94 -64.27 42.59 -15.83
CA LYS A 94 -63.25 42.83 -16.88
C LYS A 94 -63.25 44.28 -17.39
N LYS A 95 -62.07 44.85 -17.69
CA LYS A 95 -61.77 45.44 -19.02
C LYS A 95 -60.26 45.56 -19.29
N ARG A 96 -59.94 45.52 -20.59
CA ARG A 96 -58.66 45.26 -21.27
C ARG A 96 -57.82 46.52 -21.52
N SER A 97 -56.57 46.23 -21.93
CA SER A 97 -55.58 47.05 -22.68
C SER A 97 -54.76 48.01 -21.80
N SER A 98 -53.44 48.12 -21.91
CA SER A 98 -52.63 48.12 -23.12
C SER A 98 -51.22 47.51 -22.90
N LYS A 99 -50.45 47.49 -23.99
CA LYS A 99 -49.32 46.63 -24.32
C LYS A 99 -48.00 47.31 -23.93
N ALA A 100 -47.16 46.63 -23.16
CA ALA A 100 -45.72 46.89 -23.10
C ALA A 100 -44.96 45.55 -23.19
N THR A 101 -44.12 45.45 -24.20
CA THR A 101 -43.32 44.29 -24.60
C THR A 101 -42.31 43.89 -23.53
N ALA A 102 -42.58 42.79 -22.82
CA ALA A 102 -41.59 42.12 -21.98
C ALA A 102 -40.63 41.30 -22.85
N LYS A 103 -39.35 41.66 -22.83
CA LYS A 103 -38.25 40.88 -23.41
C LYS A 103 -38.34 39.43 -22.90
N ALA A 104 -38.34 38.47 -23.83
CA ALA A 104 -38.39 37.05 -23.54
C ALA A 104 -37.25 36.65 -22.60
N LYS A 105 -37.60 36.13 -21.42
CA LYS A 105 -36.65 35.53 -20.48
C LYS A 105 -35.93 34.36 -21.18
N PRO A 106 -34.60 34.18 -21.01
CA PRO A 106 -33.89 33.07 -21.60
C PRO A 106 -34.47 31.76 -21.07
N LYS A 107 -34.85 30.85 -21.98
CA LYS A 107 -35.36 29.51 -21.65
C LYS A 107 -34.38 28.82 -20.69
N PRO A 108 -34.85 28.20 -19.58
CA PRO A 108 -33.96 27.51 -18.65
C PRO A 108 -33.31 26.34 -19.39
N ARG A 109 -31.96 26.31 -19.41
CA ARG A 109 -31.18 25.20 -19.98
C ARG A 109 -31.67 23.89 -19.32
N LYS A 110 -32.20 22.95 -20.11
CA LYS A 110 -32.63 21.62 -19.63
C LYS A 110 -31.51 21.00 -18.80
N LYS A 111 -31.73 20.83 -17.50
CA LYS A 111 -30.80 20.13 -16.60
C LYS A 111 -30.67 18.70 -17.12
N LEU A 112 -29.45 18.25 -17.43
CA LEU A 112 -29.18 16.86 -17.84
C LEU A 112 -29.84 15.88 -16.85
N THR A 113 -30.53 14.88 -17.38
CA THR A 113 -31.12 13.80 -16.57
C THR A 113 -30.01 13.07 -15.81
N ASP A 114 -30.27 12.57 -14.61
CA ASP A 114 -29.22 11.96 -13.78
C ASP A 114 -28.55 10.75 -14.46
N LYS A 115 -29.31 9.98 -15.24
CA LYS A 115 -28.80 8.92 -16.13
C LYS A 115 -27.78 9.45 -17.16
N GLN A 116 -28.02 10.61 -17.76
CA GLN A 116 -27.09 11.22 -18.72
C GLN A 116 -25.85 11.79 -18.03
N LYS A 117 -25.97 12.28 -16.79
CA LYS A 117 -24.81 12.71 -15.99
C LYS A 117 -23.95 11.52 -15.59
N GLU A 118 -24.55 10.40 -15.22
CA GLU A 118 -23.84 9.16 -14.87
C GLU A 118 -23.13 8.57 -16.08
N ALA A 119 -23.78 8.51 -17.25
CA ALA A 119 -23.14 8.07 -18.49
C ALA A 119 -21.92 8.93 -18.84
N LYS A 120 -22.04 10.27 -18.77
CA LYS A 120 -20.92 11.19 -18.99
C LYS A 120 -19.79 11.00 -17.97
N LYS A 121 -20.11 10.70 -16.71
CA LYS A 121 -19.09 10.39 -15.69
C LYS A 121 -18.38 9.08 -16.02
N ALA A 122 -19.11 8.05 -16.44
CA ALA A 122 -18.54 6.77 -16.84
C ALA A 122 -17.61 6.89 -18.06
N GLU A 123 -18.00 7.66 -19.08
CA GLU A 123 -17.15 7.95 -20.25
C GLU A 123 -15.88 8.68 -19.86
N LYS A 124 -15.98 9.75 -19.06
CA LYS A 124 -14.82 10.48 -18.53
C LYS A 124 -13.90 9.56 -17.72
N MET A 125 -14.44 8.64 -16.94
CA MET A 125 -13.64 7.67 -16.20
C MET A 125 -12.94 6.67 -17.13
N LYS A 126 -13.58 6.22 -18.21
CA LYS A 126 -12.97 5.36 -19.23
C LYS A 126 -11.85 6.09 -19.98
N GLU A 127 -12.08 7.32 -20.40
CA GLU A 127 -11.08 8.18 -21.05
C GLU A 127 -9.89 8.44 -20.15
N LEU A 128 -10.14 8.78 -18.88
CA LEU A 128 -9.13 8.95 -17.86
C LEU A 128 -8.31 7.66 -17.70
N VAL A 129 -8.95 6.50 -17.60
CA VAL A 129 -8.25 5.22 -17.52
C VAL A 129 -7.40 4.97 -18.77
N LYS A 130 -7.89 5.32 -19.97
CA LYS A 130 -7.15 5.19 -21.23
C LYS A 130 -5.92 6.11 -21.23
N GLN A 131 -6.07 7.36 -20.79
CA GLN A 131 -4.97 8.31 -20.65
C GLN A 131 -3.95 7.82 -19.62
N LEU A 132 -4.39 7.35 -18.45
CA LEU A 132 -3.50 6.83 -17.43
C LEU A 132 -2.74 5.59 -17.90
N LYS A 133 -3.35 4.72 -18.69
CA LYS A 133 -2.63 3.58 -19.28
C LYS A 133 -1.54 4.02 -20.24
N LYS A 134 -1.82 5.02 -21.09
CA LYS A 134 -0.82 5.58 -22.01
C LYS A 134 0.34 6.22 -21.25
N THR A 135 0.06 6.94 -20.15
CA THR A 135 1.10 7.57 -19.35
C THR A 135 1.84 6.61 -18.43
N ALA A 136 1.27 5.45 -18.10
CA ALA A 136 1.82 4.50 -17.15
C ALA A 136 3.04 3.70 -17.65
N LEU A 137 3.54 3.96 -18.87
CA LEU A 137 4.72 3.39 -19.55
C LEU A 137 4.98 1.92 -19.22
N GLU A 138 4.80 0.99 -20.15
CA GLU A 138 4.98 -0.44 -19.86
C GLU A 138 6.46 -0.85 -19.97
N PRO A 139 7.02 -1.54 -18.96
CA PRO A 139 8.40 -2.00 -19.00
C PRO A 139 8.52 -3.20 -19.96
N PRO A 140 9.74 -3.54 -20.43
CA PRO A 140 9.97 -4.72 -21.24
C PRO A 140 9.44 -5.99 -20.57
N LYS A 141 8.95 -6.93 -21.38
CA LYS A 141 8.50 -8.23 -20.88
C LYS A 141 9.72 -9.00 -20.37
N LYS A 142 9.64 -9.44 -19.11
CA LYS A 142 10.69 -10.22 -18.45
C LYS A 142 10.71 -11.65 -18.99
N LEU A 143 11.90 -12.17 -19.21
CA LEU A 143 12.17 -13.60 -19.35
C LEU A 143 11.86 -14.33 -18.03
N ILE A 144 11.75 -15.66 -18.08
CA ILE A 144 11.44 -16.47 -16.91
C ILE A 144 12.67 -16.50 -15.98
N GLU A 145 12.53 -15.87 -14.81
CA GLU A 145 13.62 -15.75 -13.81
C GLU A 145 13.66 -16.93 -12.83
N ASN A 146 12.54 -17.65 -12.63
CA ASN A 146 12.47 -18.74 -11.67
C ASN A 146 12.94 -20.06 -12.33
N PRO A 147 13.98 -20.73 -11.81
CA PRO A 147 14.48 -21.99 -12.38
C PRO A 147 13.39 -23.06 -12.55
N TRP A 148 12.48 -23.17 -11.58
CA TRP A 148 11.39 -24.15 -11.66
C TRP A 148 10.40 -23.85 -12.78
N ASN A 149 10.06 -22.57 -12.98
CA ASN A 149 9.18 -22.17 -14.07
C ASN A 149 9.85 -22.35 -15.43
N LEU A 150 11.18 -22.18 -15.50
CA LEU A 150 11.95 -22.41 -16.71
C LEU A 150 12.00 -23.91 -17.03
N ALA A 151 12.20 -24.77 -16.03
CA ALA A 151 12.10 -26.23 -16.15
C ALA A 151 10.71 -26.69 -16.62
N ILE A 152 9.65 -26.13 -16.05
CA ILE A 152 8.30 -26.40 -16.54
C ILE A 152 8.15 -25.93 -17.98
N ALA A 153 8.71 -24.78 -18.36
CA ALA A 153 8.61 -24.26 -19.72
C ALA A 153 9.38 -25.11 -20.75
N THR A 154 10.51 -25.72 -20.39
CA THR A 154 11.25 -26.65 -21.26
C THR A 154 10.45 -27.94 -21.45
N VAL A 155 10.03 -28.57 -20.36
CA VAL A 155 9.21 -29.79 -20.37
C VAL A 155 7.86 -29.57 -21.07
N ALA A 156 7.25 -28.40 -20.88
CA ALA A 156 6.00 -28.03 -21.54
C ALA A 156 6.15 -28.00 -23.07
N LYS A 157 7.28 -27.50 -23.60
CA LYS A 157 7.55 -27.52 -25.04
C LYS A 157 7.69 -28.95 -25.56
N GLU A 158 8.34 -29.83 -24.80
CA GLU A 158 8.49 -31.25 -25.15
C GLU A 158 7.14 -31.98 -25.18
N ILE A 159 6.31 -31.82 -24.14
CA ILE A 159 4.99 -32.45 -24.06
C ILE A 159 4.06 -31.87 -25.14
N GLN A 160 4.15 -30.56 -25.42
CA GLN A 160 3.35 -29.93 -26.47
C GLN A 160 3.76 -30.45 -27.86
N ALA A 161 5.05 -30.70 -28.09
CA ALA A 161 5.53 -31.34 -29.31
C ALA A 161 5.02 -32.79 -29.46
N ARG A 162 4.80 -33.49 -28.34
CA ARG A 162 4.12 -34.81 -28.31
C ARG A 162 2.61 -34.74 -28.52
N GLY A 163 2.03 -33.54 -28.64
CA GLY A 163 0.62 -33.34 -28.97
C GLY A 163 -0.36 -33.47 -27.81
N VAL A 164 0.12 -33.68 -26.57
CA VAL A 164 -0.75 -33.76 -25.38
C VAL A 164 -1.25 -32.36 -25.03
N LYS A 165 -2.57 -32.21 -24.91
CA LYS A 165 -3.25 -30.97 -24.53
C LYS A 165 -4.30 -31.27 -23.46
N GLY A 166 -4.64 -30.28 -22.63
CA GLY A 166 -5.72 -30.39 -21.66
C GLY A 166 -5.25 -30.42 -20.20
N PRO A 167 -6.09 -30.85 -19.25
CA PRO A 167 -5.77 -30.83 -17.81
C PRO A 167 -4.58 -31.74 -17.45
N ASP A 168 -4.40 -32.85 -18.16
CA ASP A 168 -3.30 -33.80 -17.92
C ASP A 168 -1.93 -33.22 -18.32
N PHE A 169 -1.90 -32.23 -19.22
CA PHE A 169 -0.67 -31.57 -19.66
C PHE A 169 0.09 -30.97 -18.48
N VAL A 170 -0.59 -30.25 -17.60
CA VAL A 170 0.03 -29.56 -16.47
C VAL A 170 0.55 -30.56 -15.44
N MET A 171 -0.22 -31.63 -15.19
CA MET A 171 0.17 -32.70 -14.29
C MET A 171 1.43 -33.42 -14.80
N GLN A 172 1.46 -33.78 -16.09
CA GLN A 172 2.62 -34.42 -16.72
C GLN A 172 3.84 -33.49 -16.75
N CYS A 173 3.65 -32.20 -17.03
CA CYS A 173 4.74 -31.21 -16.95
C CYS A 173 5.37 -31.19 -15.56
N SER A 174 4.55 -31.18 -14.51
CA SER A 174 5.03 -31.14 -13.14
C SER A 174 5.76 -32.44 -12.76
N GLN A 175 5.24 -33.60 -13.14
CA GLN A 175 5.87 -34.88 -12.84
C GLN A 175 7.22 -35.02 -13.55
N LEU A 176 7.27 -34.70 -14.85
CA LEU A 176 8.51 -34.74 -15.61
C LEU A 176 9.52 -33.70 -15.12
N ALA A 177 9.08 -32.49 -14.76
CA ALA A 177 9.95 -31.48 -14.18
C ALA A 177 10.53 -31.88 -12.82
N GLN A 178 9.81 -32.67 -12.02
CA GLN A 178 10.33 -33.25 -10.77
C GLN A 178 11.38 -34.34 -11.04
N SER A 179 11.22 -35.11 -12.12
CA SER A 179 12.16 -36.17 -12.51
C SER A 179 13.42 -35.68 -13.24
N ILE A 180 13.57 -34.37 -13.45
CA ILE A 180 14.75 -33.77 -14.09
C ILE A 180 16.03 -34.11 -13.29
N SER A 181 17.10 -34.46 -14.02
CA SER A 181 18.39 -34.82 -13.46
C SER A 181 19.07 -33.64 -12.74
N ALA A 182 20.04 -33.92 -11.87
CA ALA A 182 20.76 -32.86 -11.16
C ALA A 182 21.50 -31.91 -12.13
N GLU A 183 22.10 -32.46 -13.17
CA GLU A 183 22.83 -31.69 -14.19
C GLU A 183 21.93 -30.74 -14.96
N GLU A 184 20.77 -31.22 -15.43
CA GLU A 184 19.79 -30.39 -16.12
C GLU A 184 19.25 -29.29 -15.20
N ARG A 185 19.03 -29.58 -13.92
CA ARG A 185 18.62 -28.59 -12.93
C ARG A 185 19.67 -27.49 -12.75
N GLU A 186 20.95 -27.84 -12.73
CA GLU A 186 22.04 -26.85 -12.67
C GLU A 186 22.12 -26.00 -13.94
N ARG A 187 21.98 -26.61 -15.12
CA ARG A 187 21.93 -25.86 -16.39
C ARG A 187 20.75 -24.88 -16.43
N ILE A 188 19.57 -25.31 -15.99
CA ILE A 188 18.38 -24.46 -15.91
C ILE A 188 18.56 -23.36 -14.86
N ALA A 189 19.22 -23.64 -13.74
CA ALA A 189 19.54 -22.62 -12.75
C ALA A 189 20.51 -21.56 -13.30
N ALA A 190 21.54 -21.98 -14.05
CA ALA A 190 22.46 -21.06 -14.73
C ALA A 190 21.74 -20.20 -15.78
N GLU A 191 20.85 -20.79 -16.59
CA GLU A 191 20.03 -20.06 -17.56
C GLU A 191 19.07 -19.08 -16.87
N ALA A 192 18.48 -19.46 -15.73
CA ALA A 192 17.60 -18.60 -14.96
C ALA A 192 18.32 -17.37 -14.38
N GLU A 193 19.55 -17.54 -13.87
CA GLU A 193 20.39 -16.41 -13.42
C GLU A 193 20.83 -15.53 -14.61
N ALA A 194 21.17 -16.13 -15.75
CA ALA A 194 21.45 -15.37 -16.98
C ALA A 194 20.22 -14.56 -17.45
N ASN A 195 19.02 -15.15 -17.41
CA ASN A 195 17.76 -14.48 -17.73
C ASN A 195 17.46 -13.34 -16.75
N LYS A 196 17.73 -13.55 -15.46
CA LYS A 196 17.58 -12.51 -14.43
C LYS A 196 18.54 -11.35 -14.65
N ALA A 197 19.80 -11.62 -14.98
CA ALA A 197 20.78 -10.60 -15.34
C ALA A 197 20.37 -9.85 -16.62
N ALA A 198 19.94 -10.56 -17.66
CA ALA A 198 19.44 -9.96 -18.90
C ALA A 198 18.19 -9.09 -18.66
N ASN A 199 17.25 -9.54 -17.82
CA ASN A 199 16.07 -8.78 -17.45
C ASN A 199 16.43 -7.50 -16.67
N ALA A 200 17.40 -7.57 -15.76
CA ALA A 200 17.88 -6.41 -15.02
C ALA A 200 18.53 -5.39 -15.97
N ALA A 201 19.45 -5.84 -16.82
CA ALA A 201 20.12 -5.00 -17.80
C ALA A 201 19.13 -4.37 -18.81
N ALA A 202 18.17 -5.15 -19.31
CA ALA A 202 17.12 -4.65 -20.21
C ALA A 202 16.22 -3.62 -19.52
N TYR A 203 15.89 -3.84 -18.25
CA TYR A 203 15.09 -2.90 -17.46
C TYR A 203 15.85 -1.60 -17.20
N GLU A 204 17.12 -1.68 -16.81
CA GLU A 204 17.98 -0.51 -16.60
C GLU A 204 18.16 0.27 -17.90
N ALA A 205 18.52 -0.39 -19.01
CA ALA A 205 18.64 0.26 -20.31
C ALA A 205 17.33 0.95 -20.73
N TRP A 206 16.18 0.33 -20.46
CA TRP A 206 14.88 0.94 -20.71
C TRP A 206 14.60 2.14 -19.81
N ILE A 207 14.95 2.09 -18.51
CA ILE A 207 14.85 3.24 -17.60
C ILE A 207 15.70 4.40 -18.12
N GLN A 208 16.92 4.12 -18.58
CA GLN A 208 17.86 5.11 -19.11
C GLN A 208 17.35 5.82 -20.37
N GLN A 209 16.50 5.17 -21.17
CA GLN A 209 15.87 5.78 -22.34
C GLN A 209 14.80 6.83 -21.98
N HIS A 210 14.23 6.75 -20.77
CA HIS A 210 13.18 7.68 -20.32
C HIS A 210 13.76 8.77 -19.43
N THR A 211 13.13 9.94 -19.47
CA THR A 211 13.50 11.03 -18.54
C THR A 211 12.97 10.76 -17.13
N PRO A 212 13.66 11.22 -16.07
CA PRO A 212 13.18 11.07 -14.70
C PRO A 212 11.77 11.65 -14.49
N LEU A 213 11.43 12.74 -15.18
CA LEU A 213 10.11 13.36 -15.15
C LEU A 213 9.02 12.46 -15.75
N GLN A 214 9.31 11.79 -16.88
CA GLN A 214 8.39 10.83 -17.49
C GLN A 214 8.14 9.64 -16.57
N ILE A 215 9.19 9.09 -15.93
CA ILE A 215 9.06 7.97 -15.00
C ILE A 215 8.26 8.38 -13.75
N ARG A 216 8.47 9.59 -13.22
CA ARG A 216 7.66 10.16 -12.14
C ARG A 216 6.18 10.27 -12.52
N LYS A 217 5.89 10.81 -13.72
CA LYS A 217 4.52 10.93 -14.26
C LYS A 217 3.88 9.54 -14.47
N ALA A 218 4.64 8.57 -14.95
CA ALA A 218 4.20 7.18 -15.09
C ALA A 218 3.89 6.52 -13.74
N ASN A 219 4.74 6.73 -12.72
CA ASN A 219 4.49 6.25 -11.36
C ASN A 219 3.24 6.87 -10.72
N ALA A 220 2.99 8.17 -10.94
CA ALA A 220 1.76 8.82 -10.52
C ALA A 220 0.53 8.20 -11.20
N ALA A 221 0.62 7.90 -12.50
CA ALA A 221 -0.43 7.25 -13.26
C ALA A 221 -0.70 5.81 -12.77
N ARG A 222 0.34 5.01 -12.50
CA ARG A 222 0.24 3.66 -11.94
C ARG A 222 -0.44 3.64 -10.58
N ARG A 223 -0.07 4.54 -9.67
CA ARG A 223 -0.76 4.68 -8.35
C ARG A 223 -2.25 4.97 -8.52
N ARG A 224 -2.60 5.85 -9.45
CA ARG A 224 -4.00 6.19 -9.73
C ARG A 224 -4.76 5.03 -10.38
N LEU A 225 -4.13 4.28 -11.29
CA LEU A 225 -4.70 3.06 -11.88
C LEU A 225 -4.92 1.97 -10.83
N ASN A 226 -3.96 1.77 -9.92
CA ASN A 226 -4.11 0.81 -8.83
C ASN A 226 -5.32 1.13 -7.97
N LYS A 227 -5.56 2.42 -7.66
CA LYS A 227 -6.73 2.88 -6.91
C LYS A 227 -8.05 2.71 -7.68
N ILE A 228 -8.09 3.05 -8.97
CA ILE A 228 -9.33 3.01 -9.77
C ILE A 228 -9.72 1.57 -10.11
N LYS A 229 -8.75 0.75 -10.52
CA LYS A 229 -8.97 -0.62 -11.00
C LYS A 229 -8.80 -1.69 -9.93
N ASN A 230 -8.41 -1.30 -8.72
CA ASN A 230 -8.01 -2.24 -7.66
C ASN A 230 -6.95 -3.25 -8.17
N THR A 231 -5.96 -2.75 -8.91
CA THR A 231 -4.86 -3.54 -9.47
C THR A 231 -3.56 -3.28 -8.71
N SER A 232 -2.59 -4.18 -8.81
CA SER A 232 -1.28 -4.03 -8.18
C SER A 232 -0.18 -3.88 -9.24
N LEU A 233 -0.18 -2.75 -9.95
CA LEU A 233 0.94 -2.39 -10.83
C LEU A 233 2.13 -1.97 -9.96
N ARG A 234 3.28 -2.60 -10.17
CA ARG A 234 4.53 -2.23 -9.51
C ARG A 234 4.97 -0.84 -9.96
N LEU A 235 5.61 -0.07 -9.08
CA LEU A 235 6.20 1.22 -9.46
C LEU A 235 7.52 0.99 -10.20
N LEU A 236 7.84 1.91 -11.11
CA LEU A 236 9.14 2.00 -11.76
C LEU A 236 10.15 2.59 -10.78
N HIS A 237 11.23 1.87 -10.55
CA HIS A 237 12.36 2.35 -9.77
C HIS A 237 13.40 2.99 -10.70
N ASP A 238 13.86 4.18 -10.30
CA ASP A 238 14.89 4.97 -10.97
C ASP A 238 15.64 5.76 -9.90
N ASP A 239 16.96 5.57 -9.83
CA ASP A 239 17.83 6.18 -8.82
C ASP A 239 17.98 7.69 -8.99
N ARG A 240 17.69 8.21 -10.19
CA ARG A 240 17.74 9.65 -10.50
C ARG A 240 16.57 10.42 -9.91
N GLN A 241 15.53 9.73 -9.43
CA GLN A 241 14.36 10.39 -8.87
C GLN A 241 14.67 11.03 -7.51
N VAL A 242 14.47 12.34 -7.46
CA VAL A 242 14.58 13.13 -6.22
C VAL A 242 13.68 12.57 -5.12
N LYS A 243 14.28 12.26 -3.97
CA LYS A 243 13.59 11.76 -2.77
C LYS A 243 12.75 12.88 -2.16
N ARG A 244 11.63 12.52 -1.51
CA ARG A 244 10.74 13.51 -0.88
C ARG A 244 11.45 14.21 0.29
N PRO A 245 11.09 15.47 0.59
CA PRO A 245 11.66 16.17 1.73
C PRO A 245 11.23 15.48 3.03
N ARG A 246 12.16 15.40 3.98
CA ARG A 246 11.97 14.82 5.31
C ARG A 246 11.27 15.84 6.21
N THR A 247 10.40 15.32 7.08
CA THR A 247 9.76 16.14 8.11
C THR A 247 10.65 16.20 9.35
N ALA A 248 10.46 17.23 10.18
CA ALA A 248 11.20 17.38 11.45
C ALA A 248 11.08 16.13 12.33
N TYR A 249 9.87 15.56 12.43
CA TYR A 249 9.65 14.30 13.14
C TYR A 249 10.45 13.13 12.55
N LEU A 250 10.53 13.02 11.22
CA LEU A 250 11.27 11.92 10.59
C LEU A 250 12.77 12.05 10.85
N LEU A 251 13.31 13.28 10.84
CA LEU A 251 14.71 13.54 11.20
C LEU A 251 14.98 13.14 12.66
N TYR A 252 14.13 13.57 13.59
CA TYR A 252 14.21 13.13 14.99
C TYR A 252 14.13 11.61 15.13
N MET A 253 13.20 10.96 14.44
CA MET A 253 13.06 9.50 14.48
C MET A 253 14.33 8.80 13.97
N LEU A 254 14.96 9.33 12.92
CA LEU A 254 16.22 8.78 12.39
C LEU A 254 17.36 8.92 13.40
N ASP A 255 17.54 10.11 13.98
CA ASP A 255 18.58 10.37 14.99
C ASP A 255 18.36 9.47 16.22
N ARG A 256 17.13 9.43 16.73
CA ARG A 256 16.75 8.65 17.91
C ARG A 256 16.85 7.14 17.70
N THR A 257 16.58 6.64 16.50
CA THR A 257 16.73 5.21 16.19
C THR A 257 18.17 4.82 15.89
N ALA A 258 19.02 5.76 15.46
CA ALA A 258 20.45 5.55 15.25
C ALA A 258 21.23 5.38 16.56
N GLU A 259 20.74 5.94 17.66
CA GLU A 259 21.34 5.81 19.01
C GLU A 259 21.36 4.36 19.53
N GLY A 260 20.60 3.44 18.92
CA GLY A 260 20.74 1.99 19.16
C GLY A 260 19.96 1.43 20.37
N ASP A 261 19.30 2.28 21.15
CA ASP A 261 18.45 1.91 22.30
C ASP A 261 17.32 0.92 21.96
N PHE A 262 16.99 0.82 20.68
CA PHE A 262 15.83 0.08 20.19
C PHE A 262 16.14 -1.29 19.56
N LYS A 263 17.38 -1.81 19.70
CA LYS A 263 17.88 -3.00 18.99
C LYS A 263 17.04 -4.27 19.14
N TYR A 264 16.35 -4.46 20.26
CA TYR A 264 15.54 -5.66 20.55
C TYR A 264 14.02 -5.42 20.49
N MET A 265 13.60 -4.21 20.11
CA MET A 265 12.18 -3.89 19.97
C MET A 265 11.70 -4.07 18.55
N ARG A 266 10.41 -4.39 18.40
CA ARG A 266 9.78 -4.43 17.07
C ARG A 266 9.61 -3.01 16.56
N ALA A 267 9.81 -2.78 15.26
CA ALA A 267 9.70 -1.46 14.64
C ALA A 267 8.41 -0.68 14.99
N LYS A 268 7.29 -1.39 15.18
CA LYS A 268 6.02 -0.78 15.62
C LYS A 268 6.11 -0.20 17.03
N ASP A 269 6.70 -0.94 17.97
CA ASP A 269 6.83 -0.55 19.37
C ASP A 269 7.84 0.62 19.51
N ILE A 270 8.89 0.61 18.69
CA ILE A 270 9.85 1.73 18.54
C ILE A 270 9.13 3.00 18.10
N ALA A 271 8.34 2.92 17.02
CA ALA A 271 7.64 4.07 16.48
C ALA A 271 6.67 4.70 17.48
N VAL A 272 5.97 3.88 18.28
CA VAL A 272 5.07 4.38 19.34
C VAL A 272 5.86 5.18 20.38
N ARG A 273 6.95 4.62 20.91
CA ARG A 273 7.79 5.29 21.91
C ARG A 273 8.38 6.59 21.39
N VAL A 274 8.98 6.58 20.20
CA VAL A 274 9.55 7.78 19.57
C VAL A 274 8.47 8.84 19.30
N THR A 275 7.24 8.43 18.98
CA THR A 275 6.13 9.38 18.82
C THR A 275 5.75 10.03 20.15
N GLU A 276 5.76 9.28 21.26
CA GLU A 276 5.49 9.80 22.60
C GLU A 276 6.59 10.75 23.07
N GLU A 277 7.85 10.37 22.88
CA GLU A 277 9.02 11.21 23.15
C GLU A 277 8.94 12.52 22.35
N TRP A 278 8.66 12.45 21.05
CA TRP A 278 8.50 13.64 20.21
C TRP A 278 7.37 14.57 20.69
N LYS A 279 6.26 14.01 21.20
CA LYS A 279 5.19 14.84 21.76
C LYS A 279 5.65 15.56 23.03
N GLY A 280 6.41 14.87 23.89
CA GLY A 280 6.97 15.41 25.13
C GLY A 280 8.13 16.39 24.97
N LEU A 281 8.81 16.42 23.81
CA LEU A 281 9.91 17.37 23.56
C LEU A 281 9.47 18.83 23.68
N THR A 282 10.39 19.64 24.18
CA THR A 282 10.22 21.09 24.30
C THR A 282 10.24 21.78 22.93
N THR A 283 9.76 23.02 22.87
CA THR A 283 9.74 23.81 21.62
C THR A 283 11.15 24.06 21.10
N THR A 284 12.12 24.28 21.98
CA THR A 284 13.53 24.52 21.65
C THR A 284 14.20 23.29 21.03
N GLU A 285 13.94 22.10 21.57
CA GLU A 285 14.46 20.85 21.00
C GLU A 285 13.84 20.56 19.63
N LYS A 286 12.53 20.84 19.47
CA LYS A 286 11.83 20.72 18.19
C LYS A 286 12.34 21.71 17.15
N GLU A 287 12.73 22.92 17.57
CA GLU A 287 13.23 23.97 16.69
C GLU A 287 14.46 23.55 15.89
N LYS A 288 15.39 22.81 16.52
CA LYS A 288 16.54 22.19 15.83
C LYS A 288 16.09 21.37 14.62
N TYR A 289 15.12 20.48 14.81
CA TYR A 289 14.63 19.60 13.75
C TYR A 289 13.73 20.33 12.74
N LEU A 290 13.05 21.41 13.15
CA LEU A 290 12.31 22.27 12.24
C LEU A 290 13.25 22.98 11.26
N ARG A 291 14.36 23.54 11.75
CA ARG A 291 15.40 24.15 10.90
C ARG A 291 15.99 23.14 9.93
N GLN A 292 16.36 21.95 10.39
CA GLN A 292 16.85 20.89 9.51
C GLN A 292 15.81 20.44 8.47
N ALA A 293 14.52 20.42 8.83
CA ALA A 293 13.46 20.10 7.88
C ALA A 293 13.25 21.20 6.83
N GLU A 294 13.54 22.46 7.16
CA GLU A 294 13.54 23.58 6.22
C GLU A 294 14.72 23.48 5.26
N GLU A 295 15.93 23.25 5.77
CA GLU A 295 17.13 22.96 4.98
C GLU A 295 16.88 21.78 4.01
N ASP A 296 16.24 20.70 4.47
CA ASP A 296 15.91 19.54 3.63
C ASP A 296 14.84 19.86 2.56
N ARG A 297 13.91 20.78 2.83
CA ARG A 297 12.95 21.27 1.84
C ARG A 297 13.64 22.10 0.77
N GLU A 298 14.60 22.95 1.14
CA GLU A 298 15.39 23.73 0.19
C GLU A 298 16.24 22.84 -0.69
N ARG A 299 16.92 21.87 -0.07
CA ARG A 299 17.65 20.80 -0.76
C ARG A 299 16.74 20.09 -1.77
N TYR A 300 15.53 19.69 -1.36
CA TYR A 300 14.55 19.09 -2.26
C TYR A 300 14.15 20.01 -3.40
N ARG A 301 13.90 21.31 -3.14
CA ARG A 301 13.56 22.27 -4.21
C ARG A 301 14.67 22.38 -5.24
N ARG A 302 15.93 22.49 -4.80
CA ARG A 302 17.11 22.57 -5.67
C ARG A 302 17.26 21.31 -6.52
N GLU A 303 17.27 20.14 -5.89
CA GLU A 303 17.37 18.85 -6.61
C GLU A 303 16.19 18.65 -7.56
N TYR A 304 14.99 19.07 -7.16
CA TYR A 304 13.79 18.95 -7.99
C TYR A 304 13.88 19.84 -9.24
N LEU A 305 14.35 21.08 -9.09
CA LEU A 305 14.56 21.98 -10.22
C LEU A 305 15.65 21.45 -11.17
N GLU A 306 16.75 20.93 -10.63
CA GLU A 306 17.86 20.36 -11.39
C GLU A 306 17.44 19.12 -12.19
N VAL A 307 16.73 18.17 -11.56
CA VAL A 307 16.37 16.89 -12.18
C VAL A 307 15.15 17.00 -13.10
N TYR A 308 14.17 17.85 -12.76
CA TYR A 308 12.89 17.90 -13.47
C TYR A 308 12.67 19.18 -14.29
N GLY A 309 13.44 20.25 -14.05
CA GLY A 309 13.27 21.55 -14.74
C GLY A 309 11.96 22.28 -14.40
N GLU A 310 11.21 21.80 -13.42
CA GLU A 310 9.95 22.40 -12.94
C GLU A 310 10.09 22.69 -11.44
N GLU A 311 9.35 23.64 -10.89
CA GLU A 311 9.28 23.78 -9.43
C GLU A 311 8.35 22.73 -8.80
N PRO A 312 8.66 22.24 -7.59
CA PRO A 312 7.77 21.31 -6.93
C PRO A 312 6.46 22.00 -6.54
N SER A 313 5.32 21.45 -6.96
CA SER A 313 4.00 21.94 -6.57
C SER A 313 3.86 21.99 -5.05
N THR A 314 3.86 23.18 -4.47
CA THR A 314 3.60 23.46 -3.06
C THR A 314 2.09 23.51 -2.82
N SER A 315 1.39 22.40 -3.08
CA SER A 315 -0.05 22.30 -2.78
C SER A 315 -0.30 22.13 -1.27
N ARG A 316 0.12 23.15 -0.51
CA ARG A 316 -0.29 23.40 0.88
C ARG A 316 -0.37 24.91 1.16
N SER A 317 -0.58 25.73 0.13
CA SER A 317 -1.20 27.04 0.35
C SER A 317 -2.66 26.79 0.70
N THR A 318 -2.96 26.81 1.99
CA THR A 318 -4.21 27.39 2.45
C THR A 318 -4.37 28.71 1.70
N THR A 319 -5.30 28.77 0.76
CA THR A 319 -5.79 30.02 0.19
C THR A 319 -6.44 30.81 1.32
N ALA A 320 -5.63 31.45 2.16
CA ALA A 320 -6.00 32.70 2.79
C ALA A 320 -5.85 33.73 1.69
N SER A 321 -6.88 33.85 0.85
CA SER A 321 -7.05 35.00 0.00
C SER A 321 -7.19 36.21 0.93
N SER A 322 -6.10 36.94 1.16
CA SER A 322 -6.21 38.35 1.45
C SER A 322 -6.76 38.99 0.17
N SER A 323 -8.08 39.12 0.09
CA SER A 323 -8.65 40.09 -0.84
C SER A 323 -8.56 41.47 -0.17
N PRO A 324 -8.18 42.51 -0.92
CA PRO A 324 -8.13 43.89 -0.43
C PRO A 324 -9.51 44.45 -0.09
#